data_AF-L2GWW7-F1
#
_entry.id   AF-L2GWW7-F1
#
_cell.length_a   1.000
_cell.length_b   1.000
_cell.length_c   1.000
_cell.angle_alpha   90.00
_cell.angle_beta   90.00
_cell.angle_gamma   90.00
#
_symmetry.space_group_name_H-M   'P 1'
#
loop_
_entity.id
_entity.type
_entity.pdbx_description
1 polymer ?
#
loop_
_entity_poly.entity_id
_entity_poly.type
_entity_poly.pdbx_seq_one_letter_code
_entity_poly.pdbx_strand_id
1 'polypeptide(L)'
;MAVLAAALNRLTRRVLFWLVPVFLFFPFFAPMLKPGTVEALYNNNKDSPLYVAPVVQLLSLKKIEGKSDKTVRYHITISDSKLYMKGIFSSQVSKDVGDLRVNTLIKISDFVILEKNGNCFIYIKGCEKIKDCERMGSPKNANSTDKVDSSVEMDSSKIKHNEKGENEKRAVNENSSKRMQVGSSNGKAEKENAGCVRSANHDADGDKKAYTPIAALNPFQTKWIVKGTVQKKSELREFKKKDGKFFSFELLDKTGNIKCVAFNDGADLFHGIVAEGSVVEISKAVVKMCNKKFANTSSDYEIHLEKNSVVSLVNEEGLAMSFDLCKISDLVGRVNKANCDVIGVVHEAFPVSVVLAKASQREIKKRDLILVDQTGTVRATLWGDKSEIELDEHPVLLLKDVRVGEFNNAVVLSTAFGSAVKVDPEMDEAYSLRGWYDEHKQSVVVERPQRNEYTFIEEIQSYGTCAATVLFIREDNLFYNACANNCNKKVSLTDEGYYCERCNQTKETCSIRYLTTLHVADFTQQVWLNVFDDFCTEFFGMTAYELKKMGEENATQLQNYLKTLLYKEYVIRMKRSEEVYNGEMRVRWRGLSIKKINYLDESVRMLRLMGY
;
A
#
# COMPACT_ATOMS: atom_id res chain seq x y z
N MET A 1 -71.07 -16.57 49.05
CA MET A 1 -70.20 -15.99 47.99
C MET A 1 -70.51 -14.52 47.64
N ALA A 2 -71.18 -13.75 48.52
CA ALA A 2 -71.21 -12.27 48.45
C ALA A 2 -70.66 -11.61 49.73
N VAL A 3 -70.29 -12.41 50.74
CA VAL A 3 -69.75 -11.95 52.04
C VAL A 3 -68.22 -12.08 52.11
N LEU A 4 -67.59 -12.84 51.20
CA LEU A 4 -66.13 -12.90 51.06
C LEU A 4 -65.52 -11.73 50.26
N ALA A 5 -66.32 -11.01 49.47
CA ALA A 5 -65.85 -9.85 48.70
C ALA A 5 -65.86 -8.53 49.52
N ALA A 6 -66.59 -8.48 50.63
CA ALA A 6 -66.69 -7.29 51.48
C ALA A 6 -65.67 -7.27 52.64
N ALA A 7 -65.02 -8.40 52.93
CA ALA A 7 -63.99 -8.51 53.97
C ALA A 7 -62.57 -8.19 53.47
N LEU A 8 -62.29 -8.32 52.16
CA LEU A 8 -61.00 -7.90 51.59
C LEU A 8 -60.90 -6.38 51.35
N ASN A 9 -62.00 -5.64 51.40
CA ASN A 9 -62.04 -4.20 51.14
C ASN A 9 -62.00 -3.32 52.41
N ARG A 10 -61.80 -3.93 53.59
CA ARG A 10 -61.59 -3.21 54.86
C ARG A 10 -60.21 -3.44 55.49
N LEU A 11 -59.33 -4.22 54.84
CA LEU A 11 -57.91 -4.35 55.21
C LEU A 11 -56.95 -3.56 54.28
N THR A 12 -57.48 -2.79 53.33
CA THR A 12 -56.71 -1.97 52.37
C THR A 12 -56.59 -0.48 52.75
N ARG A 13 -56.89 -0.09 54.01
CA ARG A 13 -56.88 1.34 54.40
C ARG A 13 -56.14 1.71 55.69
N ARG A 14 -55.32 0.83 56.29
CA ARG A 14 -54.60 1.17 57.53
C ARG A 14 -53.13 0.71 57.67
N VAL A 15 -52.43 0.38 56.58
CA VAL A 15 -50.96 0.17 56.61
C VAL A 15 -50.21 0.90 55.47
N LEU A 16 -50.87 1.85 54.77
CA LEU A 16 -50.23 2.63 53.71
C LEU A 16 -50.16 4.12 54.07
N PHE A 17 -49.72 4.46 55.28
CA PHE A 17 -49.41 5.83 55.70
C PHE A 17 -48.36 5.83 56.83
N TRP A 18 -47.14 5.43 56.47
CA TRP A 18 -45.91 6.06 56.94
C TRP A 18 -45.21 6.53 55.65
N LEU A 19 -45.63 7.68 55.14
CA LEU A 19 -44.87 8.93 55.22
C LEU A 19 -43.45 8.80 54.63
N VAL A 20 -43.40 9.06 53.33
CA VAL A 20 -42.44 9.94 52.64
C VAL A 20 -41.10 10.12 53.37
N PRO A 21 -40.01 9.73 52.70
CA PRO A 21 -39.03 10.75 52.40
C PRO A 21 -38.61 10.73 50.93
N VAL A 22 -38.67 11.91 50.32
CA VAL A 22 -37.51 12.46 49.62
C VAL A 22 -37.08 11.68 48.36
N PHE A 23 -37.90 11.73 47.32
CA PHE A 23 -37.35 11.87 45.97
C PHE A 23 -36.97 13.35 45.75
N LEU A 24 -35.99 13.82 46.53
CA LEU A 24 -35.26 15.03 46.19
C LEU A 24 -34.34 14.67 45.03
N PHE A 25 -34.56 15.33 43.90
CA PHE A 25 -33.51 15.75 42.97
C PHE A 25 -32.38 14.72 42.76
N PHE A 26 -32.63 13.71 41.92
CA PHE A 26 -31.52 13.32 41.05
C PHE A 26 -31.33 14.51 40.11
N PRO A 27 -30.19 15.22 40.17
CA PRO A 27 -29.93 16.22 39.15
C PRO A 27 -29.96 15.47 37.84
N PHE A 28 -30.77 15.93 36.89
CA PHE A 28 -30.50 15.67 35.48
C PHE A 28 -29.06 16.13 35.27
N PHE A 29 -28.10 15.22 35.40
CA PHE A 29 -26.71 15.49 35.13
C PHE A 29 -26.69 15.83 33.64
N ALA A 30 -26.57 17.13 33.34
CA ALA A 30 -26.40 17.58 31.99
C ALA A 30 -25.25 16.76 31.38
N PRO A 31 -25.42 16.20 30.17
CA PRO A 31 -24.39 15.39 29.53
C PRO A 31 -23.08 16.19 29.49
N MET A 32 -22.12 15.76 30.32
CA MET A 32 -20.85 16.45 30.53
C MET A 32 -19.78 15.77 29.69
N LEU A 33 -18.90 16.57 29.11
CA LEU A 33 -17.74 16.10 28.35
C LEU A 33 -16.85 15.22 29.25
N LYS A 34 -16.61 13.96 28.88
CA LYS A 34 -15.79 13.02 29.65
C LYS A 34 -14.48 12.72 28.91
N PRO A 35 -13.30 13.00 29.49
CA PRO A 35 -12.02 12.60 28.89
C PRO A 35 -11.92 11.08 28.72
N GLY A 36 -11.37 10.61 27.61
CA GLY A 36 -11.30 9.19 27.23
C GLY A 36 -12.42 8.76 26.26
N THR A 37 -13.37 9.64 25.96
CA THR A 37 -14.44 9.37 24.98
C THR A 37 -13.87 9.22 23.57
N VAL A 38 -12.92 10.06 23.17
CA VAL A 38 -12.31 9.96 21.83
C VAL A 38 -11.43 8.71 21.73
N GLU A 39 -10.76 8.31 22.80
CA GLU A 39 -9.98 7.06 22.85
C GLU A 39 -10.86 5.81 22.72
N ALA A 40 -11.99 5.78 23.43
CA ALA A 40 -12.96 4.69 23.32
C ALA A 40 -13.55 4.58 21.90
N LEU A 41 -13.82 5.71 21.26
CA LEU A 41 -14.27 5.78 19.86
C LEU A 41 -13.17 5.34 18.89
N TYR A 42 -11.93 5.76 19.12
CA TYR A 42 -10.79 5.46 18.25
C TYR A 42 -10.43 3.97 18.27
N ASN A 43 -10.45 3.36 19.45
CA ASN A 43 -10.16 1.92 19.65
C ASN A 43 -11.39 1.03 19.43
N ASN A 44 -12.53 1.60 19.02
CA ASN A 44 -13.79 0.89 18.77
C ASN A 44 -14.25 0.01 19.95
N ASN A 45 -14.06 0.48 21.18
CA ASN A 45 -14.34 -0.27 22.41
C ASN A 45 -15.84 -0.20 22.77
N LYS A 46 -16.60 -1.18 22.30
CA LYS A 46 -18.07 -1.26 22.47
C LYS A 46 -18.54 -1.48 23.90
N ASP A 47 -17.69 -2.01 24.77
CA ASP A 47 -18.03 -2.31 26.17
C ASP A 47 -17.93 -1.08 27.09
N SER A 48 -17.35 0.01 26.59
CA SER A 48 -17.21 1.25 27.36
C SER A 48 -18.53 2.03 27.40
N PRO A 49 -18.97 2.52 28.59
CA PRO A 49 -20.15 3.39 28.68
C PRO A 49 -19.95 4.73 27.94
N LEU A 50 -18.70 5.12 27.64
CA LEU A 50 -18.36 6.29 26.85
C LEU A 50 -18.56 6.08 25.34
N TYR A 51 -18.63 4.83 24.88
CA TYR A 51 -18.91 4.48 23.48
C TYR A 51 -20.41 4.48 23.19
N VAL A 52 -21.25 4.10 24.16
CA VAL A 52 -22.71 3.97 24.00
C VAL A 52 -23.41 5.33 23.84
N ALA A 53 -22.93 6.36 24.54
CA ALA A 53 -23.49 7.72 24.45
C ALA A 53 -22.37 8.77 24.46
N PRO A 54 -21.61 8.92 23.36
CA PRO A 54 -20.47 9.82 23.31
C PRO A 54 -20.93 11.27 23.36
N VAL A 55 -20.40 12.02 24.33
CA VAL A 55 -20.54 13.48 24.40
C VAL A 55 -19.20 14.06 24.02
N VAL A 56 -19.17 14.86 22.94
CA VAL A 56 -17.94 15.43 22.38
C VAL A 56 -18.12 16.89 22.00
N GLN A 57 -17.03 17.65 21.99
CA GLN A 57 -17.02 19.03 21.51
C GLN A 57 -16.61 19.09 20.04
N LEU A 58 -17.35 19.87 19.25
CA LEU A 58 -17.05 20.13 17.84
C LEU A 58 -15.98 21.23 17.70
N LEU A 59 -14.75 20.89 17.31
CA LEU A 59 -13.64 21.86 17.16
C LEU A 59 -13.54 22.50 15.79
N SER A 60 -14.02 21.83 14.75
CA SER A 60 -14.00 22.38 13.39
C SER A 60 -15.18 21.84 12.60
N LEU A 61 -15.77 22.71 11.78
CA LEU A 61 -16.83 22.36 10.84
C LEU A 61 -16.46 22.93 9.46
N LYS A 62 -16.17 22.07 8.49
CA LYS A 62 -15.79 22.48 7.12
C LYS A 62 -16.76 21.88 6.11
N LYS A 63 -17.42 22.74 5.34
CA LYS A 63 -18.31 22.34 4.24
C LYS A 63 -17.48 21.86 3.04
N ILE A 64 -17.86 20.74 2.45
CA ILE A 64 -17.29 20.18 1.22
C ILE A 64 -18.41 19.97 0.22
N GLU A 65 -18.21 20.48 -0.99
CA GLU A 65 -19.12 20.29 -2.11
C GLU A 65 -18.89 18.91 -2.75
N GLY A 66 -19.96 18.13 -2.89
CA GLY A 66 -19.93 16.83 -3.55
C GLY A 66 -19.92 16.97 -5.07
N LYS A 67 -19.40 15.96 -5.78
CA LYS A 67 -19.38 15.89 -7.27
C LYS A 67 -20.77 15.83 -7.94
N SER A 68 -21.85 15.88 -7.16
CA SER A 68 -23.24 15.88 -7.62
C SER A 68 -24.00 16.99 -6.89
N ASP A 69 -24.72 17.81 -7.64
CA ASP A 69 -25.33 19.10 -7.27
C ASP A 69 -26.34 19.10 -6.09
N LYS A 70 -26.56 17.96 -5.42
CA LYS A 70 -27.58 17.79 -4.37
C LYS A 70 -27.06 17.28 -3.02
N THR A 71 -25.76 17.01 -2.85
CA THR A 71 -25.24 16.52 -1.55
C THR A 71 -24.07 17.36 -1.01
N VAL A 72 -24.37 18.15 0.02
CA VAL A 72 -23.36 18.84 0.85
C VAL A 72 -22.87 17.86 1.91
N ARG A 73 -21.55 17.76 2.11
CA ARG A 73 -20.96 16.98 3.20
C ARG A 73 -20.14 17.88 4.12
N TYR A 74 -20.10 17.56 5.40
CA TYR A 74 -19.33 18.31 6.39
C TYR A 74 -18.21 17.46 6.97
N HIS A 75 -16.98 17.94 6.85
CA HIS A 75 -15.84 17.41 7.60
C HIS A 75 -15.79 18.07 8.98
N ILE A 76 -15.64 17.26 10.00
CA ILE A 76 -15.62 17.68 11.39
C ILE A 76 -14.37 17.21 12.12
N THR A 77 -14.03 17.91 13.18
CA THR A 77 -13.06 17.47 14.19
C THR A 77 -13.77 17.49 15.53
N ILE A 78 -13.81 16.35 16.22
CA ILE A 78 -14.44 16.22 17.53
C ILE A 78 -13.39 15.97 18.60
N SER A 79 -13.65 16.42 19.82
CA SER A 79 -12.72 16.37 20.95
C SER A 79 -13.41 16.00 22.25
N ASP A 80 -12.69 15.32 23.14
CA ASP A 80 -13.10 15.02 24.52
C ASP A 80 -12.35 15.86 25.57
N SER A 81 -11.74 16.97 25.14
CA SER A 81 -10.80 17.87 25.85
C SER A 81 -9.34 17.42 25.96
N LYS A 82 -9.04 16.12 25.79
CA LYS A 82 -7.66 15.59 25.81
C LYS A 82 -7.19 15.10 24.46
N LEU A 83 -8.05 14.43 23.71
CA LEU A 83 -7.80 13.92 22.38
C LEU A 83 -8.82 14.47 21.40
N TYR A 84 -8.41 14.59 20.14
CA TYR A 84 -9.33 14.86 19.04
C TYR A 84 -9.20 13.80 17.95
N MET A 85 -10.31 13.53 17.28
CA MET A 85 -10.37 12.71 16.07
C MET A 85 -11.16 13.42 14.98
N LYS A 86 -10.89 13.03 13.73
CA LYS A 86 -11.58 13.58 12.55
C LYS A 86 -12.81 12.74 12.23
N GLY A 87 -13.82 13.37 11.64
CA GLY A 87 -15.06 12.71 11.28
C GLY A 87 -15.80 13.39 10.14
N ILE A 88 -16.92 12.77 9.75
CA ILE A 88 -17.79 13.24 8.67
C ILE A 88 -19.25 13.09 9.11
N PHE A 89 -20.07 14.11 8.88
CA PHE A 89 -21.52 13.99 9.02
C PHE A 89 -22.14 13.26 7.82
N SER A 90 -23.08 12.36 8.07
CA SER A 90 -23.88 11.74 7.03
C SER A 90 -24.74 12.77 6.28
N SER A 91 -25.23 12.41 5.09
CA SER A 91 -26.14 13.26 4.32
C SER A 91 -27.48 13.52 5.01
N GLN A 92 -27.88 12.67 5.95
CA GLN A 92 -29.09 12.84 6.76
C GLN A 92 -28.89 13.97 7.76
N VAL A 93 -27.82 13.91 8.56
CA VAL A 93 -27.47 14.95 9.54
C VAL A 93 -27.09 16.26 8.87
N SER A 94 -26.48 16.21 7.68
CA SER A 94 -26.01 17.41 6.96
C SER A 94 -27.12 18.43 6.64
N LYS A 95 -28.39 18.03 6.66
CA LYS A 95 -29.54 18.94 6.53
C LYS A 95 -29.81 19.74 7.81
N ASP A 96 -29.50 19.15 8.96
CA ASP A 96 -29.75 19.70 10.30
C ASP A 96 -28.49 20.36 10.91
N VAL A 97 -27.37 20.36 10.18
CA VAL A 97 -26.08 20.98 10.60
C VAL A 97 -26.15 22.51 10.70
N GLY A 98 -27.18 23.16 10.13
CA GLY A 98 -27.33 24.63 10.13
C GLY A 98 -27.26 25.27 11.52
N ASP A 99 -27.68 24.53 12.56
CA ASP A 99 -27.73 25.01 13.95
C ASP A 99 -26.46 24.70 14.77
N LEU A 100 -25.50 23.98 14.19
CA LEU A 100 -24.24 23.61 14.83
C LEU A 100 -23.14 24.62 14.51
N ARG A 101 -22.46 25.11 15.55
CA ARG A 101 -21.32 26.03 15.42
C ARG A 101 -20.04 25.37 15.95
N VAL A 102 -18.91 25.98 15.62
CA VAL A 102 -17.63 25.58 16.23
C VAL A 102 -17.70 25.83 17.73
N ASN A 103 -17.14 24.90 18.51
CA ASN A 103 -17.14 24.80 19.96
C ASN A 103 -18.49 24.40 20.60
N THR A 104 -19.45 23.88 19.84
CA THR A 104 -20.68 23.29 20.38
C THR A 104 -20.43 21.89 20.97
N LEU A 105 -21.06 21.59 22.11
CA LEU A 105 -21.14 20.23 22.66
C LEU A 105 -22.27 19.47 21.99
N ILE A 106 -21.94 18.30 21.45
CA ILE A 106 -22.87 17.40 20.78
C ILE A 106 -22.89 16.05 21.49
N LYS A 107 -24.08 15.48 21.60
CA LYS A 107 -24.29 14.07 21.95
C LYS A 107 -24.47 13.30 20.67
N ILE A 108 -23.66 12.26 20.46
CA ILE A 108 -23.77 11.41 19.29
C ILE A 108 -24.76 10.29 19.60
N SER A 109 -25.80 10.12 18.77
CA SER A 109 -26.83 9.09 18.95
C SER A 109 -26.63 7.88 18.04
N ASP A 110 -26.13 8.11 16.82
CA ASP A 110 -25.80 7.04 15.85
C ASP A 110 -24.51 7.38 15.10
N PHE A 111 -23.57 6.44 15.06
CA PHE A 111 -22.29 6.60 14.39
C PHE A 111 -21.67 5.26 13.97
N VAL A 112 -20.72 5.33 13.03
CA VAL A 112 -19.88 4.22 12.60
C VAL A 112 -18.42 4.67 12.60
N ILE A 113 -17.53 3.88 13.18
CA ILE A 113 -16.08 4.11 13.07
C ILE A 113 -15.58 3.46 11.78
N LEU A 114 -14.88 4.24 10.97
CA LEU A 114 -14.29 3.82 9.70
C LEU A 114 -12.78 3.91 9.79
N GLU A 115 -12.07 2.88 9.33
CA GLU A 115 -10.62 2.88 9.26
C GLU A 115 -10.14 3.05 7.82
N LYS A 116 -9.21 4.00 7.60
CA LYS A 116 -8.58 4.20 6.28
C LYS A 116 -7.10 4.52 6.44
N ASN A 117 -6.25 3.67 5.88
CA ASN A 117 -4.78 3.80 5.92
C ASN A 117 -4.23 3.89 7.37
N GLY A 118 -4.74 3.08 8.30
CA GLY A 118 -4.31 3.06 9.71
C GLY A 118 -4.74 4.29 10.52
N ASN A 119 -5.70 5.07 10.03
CA ASN A 119 -6.30 6.18 10.77
C ASN A 119 -7.80 5.93 10.94
N CYS A 120 -8.28 6.00 12.17
CA CYS A 120 -9.71 5.90 12.49
C CYS A 120 -10.42 7.25 12.34
N PHE A 121 -11.59 7.24 11.71
CA PHE A 121 -12.46 8.40 11.55
C PHE A 121 -13.90 8.03 11.94
N ILE A 122 -14.63 8.98 12.52
CA ILE A 122 -16.03 8.78 12.90
C ILE A 122 -16.99 9.26 11.80
N TYR A 123 -17.95 8.43 11.42
CA TYR A 123 -19.05 8.77 10.52
C TYR A 123 -20.34 8.91 11.34
N ILE A 124 -20.81 10.15 11.53
CA ILE A 124 -21.95 10.44 12.40
C ILE A 124 -23.25 10.43 11.59
N LYS A 125 -24.17 9.55 11.98
CA LYS A 125 -25.51 9.38 11.40
C LYS A 125 -26.62 10.08 12.19
N GLY A 126 -26.38 10.37 13.47
CA GLY A 126 -27.29 11.15 14.31
C GLY A 126 -26.55 11.87 15.44
N CYS A 127 -26.91 13.12 15.71
CA CYS A 127 -26.41 13.87 16.85
C CYS A 127 -27.44 14.90 17.36
N GLU A 128 -27.35 15.22 18.64
CA GLU A 128 -28.17 16.23 19.32
C GLU A 128 -27.28 17.33 19.90
N LYS A 129 -27.66 18.59 19.71
CA LYS A 129 -26.97 19.76 20.29
C LYS A 129 -27.31 19.87 21.78
N ILE A 130 -26.28 19.90 22.63
CA ILE A 130 -26.46 20.11 24.08
C ILE A 130 -26.38 21.60 24.41
N LYS A 131 -25.21 22.22 24.15
CA LYS A 131 -24.95 23.63 24.45
C LYS A 131 -23.76 24.15 23.66
N ASP A 132 -23.73 25.46 23.43
CA ASP A 132 -22.53 26.14 22.94
C ASP A 132 -21.59 26.39 24.12
N CYS A 133 -20.29 26.15 23.96
CA CYS A 133 -19.30 26.41 24.99
C CYS A 133 -18.00 26.97 24.40
N GLU A 134 -17.10 27.46 25.26
CA GLU A 134 -15.73 27.79 24.84
C GLU A 134 -14.90 26.52 24.62
N ARG A 135 -13.77 26.64 23.93
CA ARG A 135 -12.89 25.51 23.64
C ARG A 135 -12.42 24.87 24.95
N MET A 136 -12.72 23.59 25.15
CA MET A 136 -12.34 22.85 26.34
C MET A 136 -11.02 22.12 26.12
N GLY A 137 -9.99 22.50 26.88
CA GLY A 137 -8.67 21.84 26.88
C GLY A 137 -7.80 22.09 25.64
N SER A 138 -6.63 21.44 25.61
CA SER A 138 -5.64 21.48 24.52
C SER A 138 -5.49 20.09 23.89
N PRO A 139 -6.52 19.61 23.14
CA PRO A 139 -6.58 18.23 22.72
C PRO A 139 -5.45 17.88 21.74
N LYS A 140 -4.76 16.77 21.99
CA LYS A 140 -3.75 16.18 21.12
C LYS A 140 -4.41 15.24 20.09
N ASN A 141 -3.71 14.94 19.01
CA ASN A 141 -4.25 14.04 18.00
C ASN A 141 -4.31 12.61 18.55
N ALA A 142 -5.46 11.93 18.44
CA ALA A 142 -5.58 10.51 18.85
C ALA A 142 -4.56 9.59 18.14
N ASN A 143 -3.96 10.02 17.02
CA ASN A 143 -2.92 9.30 16.30
C ASN A 143 -1.50 9.43 16.88
N SER A 144 -1.25 10.26 17.89
CA SER A 144 0.10 10.40 18.47
C SER A 144 0.28 9.45 19.65
N THR A 145 0.90 8.29 19.42
CA THR A 145 1.52 7.49 20.48
C THR A 145 2.66 8.30 21.11
N ASP A 146 2.61 8.52 22.43
CA ASP A 146 3.54 9.38 23.17
C ASP A 146 5.02 8.97 23.02
N LYS A 147 5.85 9.91 22.55
CA LYS A 147 7.18 10.15 23.11
C LYS A 147 7.15 11.54 23.73
N VAL A 148 7.34 11.59 25.05
CA VAL A 148 7.46 12.81 25.83
C VAL A 148 8.81 13.47 25.49
N ASP A 149 8.78 14.73 25.07
CA ASP A 149 9.69 15.75 25.60
C ASP A 149 9.11 17.15 25.39
N SER A 150 9.40 18.00 26.37
CA SER A 150 8.70 19.23 26.74
C SER A 150 9.07 20.48 25.93
N SER A 151 8.11 21.41 25.93
CA SER A 151 8.18 22.85 25.63
C SER A 151 8.44 23.27 24.18
N VAL A 152 7.42 23.87 23.53
CA VAL A 152 7.35 25.31 23.27
C VAL A 152 5.88 25.65 22.97
N GLU A 153 5.33 26.56 23.76
CA GLU A 153 4.06 27.23 23.54
C GLU A 153 4.11 28.07 22.26
N MET A 154 3.03 28.10 21.48
CA MET A 154 2.83 29.23 20.56
C MET A 154 1.36 29.58 20.51
N ASP A 155 1.06 30.59 21.31
CA ASP A 155 -0.17 31.34 21.32
C ASP A 155 -0.39 32.02 19.95
N SER A 156 -1.65 32.04 19.56
CA SER A 156 -2.15 32.69 18.37
C SER A 156 -2.65 34.08 18.77
N SER A 157 -2.16 35.14 18.15
CA SER A 157 -3.01 36.16 17.49
C SER A 157 -2.28 37.48 17.19
N LYS A 158 -2.41 37.93 15.93
CA LYS A 158 -3.03 39.22 15.49
C LYS A 158 -2.32 39.85 14.26
N ILE A 159 -3.11 39.93 13.19
CA ILE A 159 -3.59 41.14 12.49
C ILE A 159 -2.53 42.22 12.15
N LYS A 160 -2.44 42.49 10.84
CA LYS A 160 -1.71 43.60 10.20
C LYS A 160 -2.22 44.97 10.64
N HIS A 161 -1.30 45.91 10.89
CA HIS A 161 -1.42 47.33 10.53
C HIS A 161 -0.03 47.97 10.37
N ASN A 162 0.08 48.91 9.43
CA ASN A 162 1.24 49.73 9.07
C ASN A 162 1.75 50.61 10.24
N GLU A 163 3.06 50.86 10.34
CA GLU A 163 3.74 52.13 9.99
C GLU A 163 5.20 52.17 10.52
N LYS A 164 5.93 53.19 10.04
CA LYS A 164 7.38 53.49 10.04
C LYS A 164 8.08 53.51 11.42
N GLY A 165 9.41 53.35 11.42
CA GLY A 165 10.29 53.86 12.49
C GLY A 165 11.68 53.21 12.54
N GLU A 166 12.71 54.05 12.54
CA GLU A 166 14.15 53.77 12.46
C GLU A 166 14.82 53.35 13.79
N ASN A 167 16.10 52.90 13.67
CA ASN A 167 17.21 53.00 14.65
C ASN A 167 17.09 52.20 15.97
N GLU A 168 18.12 51.69 16.64
CA GLU A 168 19.59 51.78 16.58
C GLU A 168 20.19 50.66 17.50
N LYS A 169 21.45 50.23 17.22
CA LYS A 169 22.62 49.94 18.11
C LYS A 169 22.37 49.38 19.53
N ARG A 170 23.10 48.40 20.10
CA ARG A 170 24.56 48.31 20.39
C ARG A 170 24.79 46.98 21.17
N ALA A 171 25.81 46.18 20.82
CA ALA A 171 27.11 46.02 21.51
C ALA A 171 27.08 45.21 22.85
N VAL A 172 27.69 44.02 22.86
CA VAL A 172 29.04 43.67 23.42
C VAL A 172 28.97 43.20 24.87
N ASN A 173 29.39 41.95 25.14
CA ASN A 173 30.54 41.72 26.02
C ASN A 173 31.13 40.30 25.91
N GLU A 174 32.44 40.29 25.65
CA GLU A 174 33.35 39.18 25.88
C GLU A 174 33.58 38.98 27.38
N ASN A 175 33.94 37.76 27.81
CA ASN A 175 35.23 37.61 28.49
C ASN A 175 35.68 36.15 28.62
N SER A 176 36.94 35.97 28.25
CA SER A 176 37.83 34.82 28.39
C SER A 176 38.43 34.67 29.80
N SER A 177 38.82 33.46 30.21
CA SER A 177 40.14 33.13 30.84
C SER A 177 40.24 31.62 31.16
N LYS A 178 41.19 30.89 30.53
CA LYS A 178 42.48 30.34 31.08
C LYS A 178 42.33 29.42 32.31
N ARG A 179 42.52 28.08 32.19
CA ARG A 179 43.77 27.27 32.12
C ARG A 179 44.41 26.99 33.48
N MET A 180 44.45 25.71 33.90
CA MET A 180 45.56 25.10 34.65
C MET A 180 45.70 23.59 34.33
N GLN A 181 46.94 23.15 34.22
CA GLN A 181 47.44 21.78 34.05
C GLN A 181 48.12 21.33 35.36
N VAL A 182 48.61 20.07 35.34
CA VAL A 182 49.53 19.34 36.25
C VAL A 182 48.76 18.23 36.98
N GLY A 183 49.16 16.95 36.99
CA GLY A 183 50.31 16.20 36.48
C GLY A 183 50.25 14.81 37.12
N SER A 184 50.73 13.75 36.46
CA SER A 184 50.90 12.45 37.14
C SER A 184 51.95 11.59 36.46
N SER A 185 52.75 10.92 37.28
CA SER A 185 53.95 10.17 36.95
C SER A 185 53.80 8.68 37.27
N ASN A 186 54.49 7.87 36.46
CA ASN A 186 55.07 6.53 36.67
C ASN A 186 54.21 5.29 36.99
N GLY A 187 54.46 4.24 36.19
CA GLY A 187 54.27 2.82 36.53
C GLY A 187 54.55 1.89 35.33
N LYS A 188 55.66 1.15 35.35
CA LYS A 188 56.13 0.18 34.33
C LYS A 188 55.40 -1.17 34.43
N ALA A 189 55.25 -1.88 33.30
CA ALA A 189 55.41 -3.34 33.19
C ALA A 189 55.68 -3.73 31.71
N GLU A 190 56.60 -4.68 31.52
CA GLU A 190 57.12 -5.21 30.24
C GLU A 190 56.49 -6.56 29.85
N LYS A 191 56.79 -6.96 28.59
CA LYS A 191 56.69 -8.28 27.91
C LYS A 191 55.35 -8.55 27.20
N GLU A 192 55.28 -9.06 25.97
CA GLU A 192 56.22 -9.91 25.21
C GLU A 192 55.95 -9.85 23.69
N ASN A 193 56.85 -10.49 22.93
CA ASN A 193 57.23 -10.24 21.54
C ASN A 193 56.59 -11.25 20.56
N ALA A 194 56.24 -10.83 19.33
CA ALA A 194 56.19 -11.70 18.15
C ALA A 194 56.37 -10.87 16.87
N GLY A 195 57.51 -11.08 16.22
CA GLY A 195 58.07 -10.21 15.18
C GLY A 195 57.44 -10.35 13.79
N CYS A 196 57.47 -9.22 13.08
CA CYS A 196 57.27 -9.12 11.64
C CYS A 196 58.64 -9.07 10.95
N VAL A 197 58.83 -9.92 9.94
CA VAL A 197 60.02 -9.95 9.08
C VAL A 197 60.03 -8.69 8.22
N ARG A 198 61.08 -7.87 8.39
CA ARG A 198 61.41 -6.78 7.48
C ARG A 198 62.09 -7.34 6.24
N SER A 199 61.61 -6.96 5.07
CA SER A 199 62.46 -6.76 3.90
C SER A 199 62.12 -5.41 3.31
N ALA A 200 63.06 -4.49 3.49
CA ALA A 200 63.13 -3.25 2.77
C ALA A 200 63.77 -3.54 1.41
N ASN A 201 63.18 -3.00 0.35
CA ASN A 201 63.95 -2.50 -0.79
C ASN A 201 63.23 -1.28 -1.35
N HIS A 202 64.04 -0.25 -1.56
CA HIS A 202 63.71 1.12 -1.92
C HIS A 202 63.39 1.28 -3.41
N ASP A 203 62.48 2.23 -3.66
CA ASP A 203 62.40 3.21 -4.74
C ASP A 203 62.19 2.78 -6.20
N ALA A 204 60.96 3.01 -6.67
CA ALA A 204 60.72 3.76 -7.90
C ALA A 204 59.42 4.59 -7.79
N ASP A 205 59.58 5.86 -8.12
CA ASP A 205 58.68 7.01 -8.23
C ASP A 205 57.20 6.75 -8.60
N GLY A 206 56.31 7.54 -7.98
CA GLY A 206 54.86 7.52 -8.15
C GLY A 206 54.13 7.41 -6.82
N ASP A 207 53.60 8.53 -6.32
CA ASP A 207 52.76 8.64 -5.11
C ASP A 207 51.48 7.78 -5.25
N LYS A 208 51.59 6.47 -5.02
CA LYS A 208 50.46 5.54 -5.04
C LYS A 208 49.62 5.78 -3.79
N LYS A 209 48.63 6.66 -3.93
CA LYS A 209 47.55 6.81 -2.93
C LYS A 209 47.01 5.42 -2.58
N ALA A 210 47.07 5.06 -1.31
CA ALA A 210 46.49 3.82 -0.82
C ALA A 210 44.95 3.93 -0.83
N TYR A 211 44.31 3.19 -1.74
CA TYR A 211 42.85 3.14 -1.86
C TYR A 211 42.25 2.07 -0.93
N THR A 212 41.22 2.45 -0.18
CA THR A 212 40.42 1.52 0.63
C THR A 212 39.35 0.88 -0.24
N PRO A 213 39.24 -0.46 -0.30
CA PRO A 213 38.14 -1.12 -0.99
C PRO A 213 36.78 -0.82 -0.34
N ILE A 214 35.72 -0.71 -1.13
CA ILE A 214 34.36 -0.42 -0.67
C ILE A 214 33.89 -1.47 0.35
N ALA A 215 34.19 -2.75 0.14
CA ALA A 215 33.79 -3.82 1.06
C ALA A 215 34.49 -3.74 2.43
N ALA A 216 35.66 -3.09 2.51
CA ALA A 216 36.43 -2.92 3.74
C ALA A 216 36.09 -1.62 4.48
N LEU A 217 35.22 -0.78 3.91
CA LEU A 217 34.84 0.50 4.48
C LEU A 217 34.02 0.29 5.75
N ASN A 218 34.37 0.99 6.83
CA ASN A 218 33.64 0.94 8.09
C ASN A 218 33.43 2.35 8.69
N PRO A 219 32.40 2.55 9.52
CA PRO A 219 32.14 3.85 10.16
C PRO A 219 33.21 4.33 11.15
N PHE A 220 34.06 3.43 11.65
CA PHE A 220 35.08 3.73 12.66
C PHE A 220 36.38 4.24 12.04
N GLN A 221 36.58 4.04 10.74
CA GLN A 221 37.73 4.48 10.00
C GLN A 221 37.52 5.94 9.57
N THR A 222 38.32 6.85 10.12
CA THR A 222 38.25 8.29 9.83
C THR A 222 39.12 8.71 8.65
N LYS A 223 40.13 7.89 8.30
CA LYS A 223 41.03 8.11 7.17
C LYS A 223 40.86 6.99 6.14
N TRP A 224 40.21 7.32 5.03
CA TRP A 224 40.04 6.43 3.89
C TRP A 224 39.95 7.27 2.61
N ILE A 225 40.33 6.64 1.51
CA ILE A 225 40.16 7.16 0.16
C ILE A 225 39.54 6.02 -0.63
N VAL A 226 38.32 6.21 -1.12
CA VAL A 226 37.63 5.23 -1.96
C VAL A 226 37.67 5.73 -3.39
N LYS A 227 38.02 4.84 -4.31
CA LYS A 227 37.98 5.10 -5.74
C LYS A 227 37.00 4.12 -6.37
N GLY A 228 36.09 4.63 -7.20
CA GLY A 228 35.15 3.79 -7.91
C GLY A 228 34.50 4.49 -9.08
N THR A 229 33.75 3.72 -9.85
CA THR A 229 33.01 4.18 -11.03
C THR A 229 31.58 4.52 -10.65
N VAL A 230 31.10 5.67 -11.07
CA VAL A 230 29.73 6.12 -10.81
C VAL A 230 28.78 5.32 -11.70
N GLN A 231 27.96 4.47 -11.10
CA GLN A 231 27.01 3.60 -11.82
C GLN A 231 25.68 4.28 -12.13
N LYS A 232 25.18 5.05 -11.16
CA LYS A 232 23.85 5.64 -11.19
C LYS A 232 23.89 6.96 -10.46
N LYS A 233 23.27 7.99 -11.00
CA LYS A 233 23.13 9.30 -10.37
C LYS A 233 21.66 9.71 -10.33
N SER A 234 21.19 10.17 -9.18
CA SER A 234 19.86 10.76 -9.06
C SER A 234 19.90 12.25 -9.41
N GLU A 235 18.78 12.76 -9.87
CA GLU A 235 18.53 14.20 -9.96
C GLU A 235 18.62 14.88 -8.58
N LEU A 236 18.84 16.20 -8.61
CA LEU A 236 18.80 17.06 -7.44
C LEU A 236 17.36 17.15 -6.89
N ARG A 237 17.18 16.80 -5.62
CA ARG A 237 15.87 16.76 -4.95
C ARG A 237 15.83 17.67 -3.74
N GLU A 238 14.67 18.28 -3.51
CA GLU A 238 14.42 19.14 -2.34
C GLU A 238 13.63 18.38 -1.26
N PHE A 239 13.92 18.67 0.02
CA PHE A 239 13.22 18.09 1.16
C PHE A 239 12.72 19.16 2.14
N LYS A 240 11.42 19.07 2.48
CA LYS A 240 10.69 20.09 3.25
C LYS A 240 11.04 20.19 4.73
N LYS A 241 11.76 19.21 5.29
CA LYS A 241 11.97 19.13 6.75
C LYS A 241 12.97 20.18 7.26
N LYS A 242 13.85 20.70 6.39
CA LYS A 242 14.80 21.78 6.67
C LYS A 242 15.06 22.70 5.47
N ASP A 243 14.19 22.65 4.46
CA ASP A 243 14.34 23.38 3.19
C ASP A 243 15.73 23.18 2.57
N GLY A 244 16.09 21.90 2.39
CA GLY A 244 17.40 21.50 1.88
C GLY A 244 17.30 20.73 0.58
N LYS A 245 18.44 20.55 -0.07
CA LYS A 245 18.57 19.76 -1.31
C LYS A 245 19.53 18.61 -1.13
N PHE A 246 19.34 17.55 -1.90
CA PHE A 246 20.25 16.42 -1.92
C PHE A 246 20.22 15.72 -3.26
N PHE A 247 21.31 15.06 -3.60
CA PHE A 247 21.33 14.06 -4.64
C PHE A 247 22.11 12.84 -4.14
N SER A 248 21.86 11.69 -4.76
CA SER A 248 22.54 10.44 -4.41
C SER A 248 23.06 9.76 -5.66
N PHE A 249 24.16 9.04 -5.53
CA PHE A 249 24.73 8.24 -6.60
C PHE A 249 25.31 6.94 -6.05
N GLU A 250 25.47 5.94 -6.90
CA GLU A 250 26.05 4.64 -6.55
C GLU A 250 27.45 4.53 -7.13
N LEU A 251 28.41 4.17 -6.28
CA LEU A 251 29.82 3.99 -6.63
C LEU A 251 30.14 2.50 -6.65
N LEU A 252 30.82 2.02 -7.69
CA LEU A 252 31.24 0.63 -7.86
C LEU A 252 32.77 0.52 -7.89
N ASP A 253 33.32 -0.41 -7.13
CA ASP A 253 34.70 -0.86 -7.24
C ASP A 253 34.78 -2.38 -7.48
N LYS A 254 35.98 -2.95 -7.47
CA LYS A 254 36.19 -4.39 -7.67
C LYS A 254 35.64 -5.26 -6.52
N THR A 255 35.28 -4.66 -5.39
CA THR A 255 34.85 -5.36 -4.16
C THR A 255 33.37 -5.21 -3.85
N GLY A 256 32.69 -4.18 -4.38
CA GLY A 256 31.26 -4.02 -4.24
C GLY A 256 30.77 -2.64 -4.68
N ASN A 257 29.49 -2.38 -4.46
CA ASN A 257 28.90 -1.05 -4.65
C ASN A 257 28.57 -0.40 -3.31
N ILE A 258 28.60 0.94 -3.27
CA ILE A 258 28.19 1.75 -2.13
C ILE A 258 27.36 2.95 -2.58
N LYS A 259 26.35 3.30 -1.79
CA LYS A 259 25.53 4.50 -2.03
C LYS A 259 26.19 5.72 -1.41
N CYS A 260 26.31 6.79 -2.19
CA CYS A 260 26.78 8.10 -1.78
C CYS A 260 25.62 9.10 -1.79
N VAL A 261 25.52 9.96 -0.79
CA VAL A 261 24.49 10.99 -0.66
C VAL A 261 25.15 12.32 -0.34
N ALA A 262 24.91 13.34 -1.17
CA ALA A 262 25.36 14.70 -0.94
C ALA A 262 24.19 15.57 -0.50
N PHE A 263 24.37 16.33 0.58
CA PHE A 263 23.35 17.24 1.12
C PHE A 263 23.77 18.71 0.98
N ASN A 264 22.79 19.57 0.74
CA ASN A 264 22.86 21.04 0.74
C ASN A 264 24.05 21.57 -0.09
N ASP A 265 25.00 22.28 0.53
CA ASP A 265 26.21 22.80 -0.12
C ASP A 265 26.99 21.72 -0.88
N GLY A 266 27.10 20.50 -0.32
CA GLY A 266 27.75 19.39 -0.99
C GLY A 266 26.99 18.94 -2.24
N ALA A 267 25.66 19.06 -2.23
CA ALA A 267 24.85 18.74 -3.40
C ALA A 267 25.18 19.67 -4.58
N ASP A 268 25.32 20.97 -4.33
CA ASP A 268 25.67 21.94 -5.38
C ASP A 268 27.08 21.74 -5.93
N LEU A 269 28.05 21.51 -5.03
CA LEU A 269 29.46 21.39 -5.41
C LEU A 269 29.72 20.11 -6.22
N PHE A 270 29.16 18.98 -5.79
CA PHE A 270 29.51 17.68 -6.36
C PHE A 270 28.59 17.25 -7.50
N HIS A 271 27.39 17.85 -7.64
CA HIS A 271 26.46 17.46 -8.71
C HIS A 271 27.03 17.73 -10.11
N GLY A 272 27.83 18.78 -10.30
CA GLY A 272 28.49 19.03 -11.59
C GLY A 272 29.68 18.11 -11.87
N ILE A 273 30.36 17.64 -10.83
CA ILE A 273 31.58 16.83 -10.92
C ILE A 273 31.25 15.35 -11.18
N VAL A 274 30.19 14.84 -10.54
CA VAL A 274 29.81 13.43 -10.62
C VAL A 274 28.99 13.20 -11.89
N ALA A 275 29.52 12.42 -12.84
CA ALA A 275 28.82 11.97 -14.04
C ALA A 275 28.74 10.44 -14.08
N GLU A 276 27.66 9.87 -14.64
CA GLU A 276 27.55 8.42 -14.81
C GLU A 276 28.67 7.91 -15.74
N GLY A 277 29.27 6.77 -15.38
CA GLY A 277 30.43 6.20 -16.08
C GLY A 277 31.78 6.81 -15.72
N SER A 278 31.82 7.97 -15.04
CA SER A 278 33.08 8.58 -14.60
C SER A 278 33.67 7.88 -13.38
N VAL A 279 35.00 7.85 -13.29
CA VAL A 279 35.72 7.35 -12.12
C VAL A 279 35.96 8.53 -11.17
N VAL A 280 35.52 8.38 -9.92
CA VAL A 280 35.68 9.40 -8.88
C VAL A 280 36.43 8.85 -7.69
N GLU A 281 37.27 9.69 -7.11
CA GLU A 281 37.94 9.48 -5.83
C GLU A 281 37.22 10.31 -4.76
N ILE A 282 36.79 9.66 -3.68
CA ILE A 282 36.09 10.27 -2.55
C ILE A 282 36.94 10.12 -1.29
N SER A 283 37.14 11.23 -0.57
CA SER A 283 37.76 11.24 0.76
C SER A 283 37.12 12.28 1.68
N LYS A 284 37.43 12.19 2.98
CA LYS A 284 36.92 13.10 4.03
C LYS A 284 35.38 13.17 4.07
N ALA A 285 34.72 12.02 3.94
CA ALA A 285 33.27 11.91 4.00
C ALA A 285 32.84 11.02 5.18
N VAL A 286 31.59 11.14 5.59
CA VAL A 286 31.06 10.43 6.77
C VAL A 286 30.39 9.13 6.33
N VAL A 287 30.84 7.99 6.85
CA VAL A 287 30.23 6.69 6.57
C VAL A 287 29.15 6.40 7.61
N LYS A 288 27.93 6.08 7.18
CA LYS A 288 26.79 5.75 8.04
C LYS A 288 26.20 4.41 7.67
N MET A 289 25.35 3.88 8.55
CA MET A 289 24.58 2.67 8.27
C MET A 289 23.60 2.92 7.13
N CYS A 290 23.61 2.06 6.11
CA CYS A 290 22.73 2.16 4.96
C CYS A 290 21.30 1.85 5.34
N ASN A 291 20.36 2.69 4.88
CA ASN A 291 18.94 2.35 4.98
C ASN A 291 18.53 1.47 3.80
N LYS A 292 18.59 0.14 3.98
CA LYS A 292 18.21 -0.86 2.98
C LYS A 292 16.78 -0.73 2.42
N LYS A 293 15.90 0.06 3.06
CA LYS A 293 14.58 0.39 2.51
C LYS A 293 14.65 1.29 1.26
N PHE A 294 15.77 1.99 1.04
CA PHE A 294 15.93 3.01 0.00
C PHE A 294 17.23 2.87 -0.81
N ALA A 295 17.99 1.80 -0.62
CA ALA A 295 19.26 1.55 -1.31
C ALA A 295 19.25 0.11 -1.83
N ASN A 296 19.57 -0.05 -3.12
CA ASN A 296 19.72 -1.35 -3.77
C ASN A 296 21.22 -1.64 -3.94
N THR A 297 21.91 -1.74 -2.81
CA THR A 297 23.38 -1.77 -2.76
C THR A 297 23.84 -2.95 -1.91
N SER A 298 24.94 -3.61 -2.28
CA SER A 298 25.51 -4.75 -1.55
C SER A 298 26.09 -4.34 -0.19
N SER A 299 26.56 -3.10 -0.05
CA SER A 299 27.13 -2.60 1.20
C SER A 299 26.08 -2.32 2.28
N ASP A 300 26.42 -2.67 3.52
CA ASP A 300 25.65 -2.32 4.72
C ASP A 300 25.81 -0.84 5.11
N TYR A 301 26.70 -0.10 4.43
CA TYR A 301 27.02 1.29 4.71
C TYR A 301 26.69 2.22 3.55
N GLU A 302 26.54 3.52 3.84
CA GLU A 302 26.37 4.60 2.87
C GLU A 302 27.31 5.77 3.21
N ILE A 303 27.78 6.50 2.19
CA ILE A 303 28.69 7.63 2.33
C ILE A 303 27.89 8.94 2.27
N HIS A 304 28.02 9.79 3.28
CA HIS A 304 27.45 11.13 3.33
C HIS A 304 28.53 12.15 2.99
N LEU A 305 28.35 12.85 1.87
CA LEU A 305 29.22 13.92 1.43
C LEU A 305 28.79 15.23 2.10
N GLU A 306 29.73 15.84 2.81
CA GLU A 306 29.59 17.12 3.49
C GLU A 306 30.41 18.21 2.77
N LYS A 307 30.39 19.44 3.28
CA LYS A 307 31.10 20.58 2.68
C LYS A 307 32.63 20.42 2.64
N ASN A 308 33.18 19.65 3.58
CA ASN A 308 34.62 19.37 3.69
C ASN A 308 35.05 18.09 2.96
N SER A 309 34.11 17.36 2.35
CA SER A 309 34.41 16.18 1.55
C SER A 309 35.14 16.57 0.27
N VAL A 310 36.02 15.69 -0.19
CA VAL A 310 36.77 15.89 -1.43
C VAL A 310 36.31 14.84 -2.42
N VAL A 311 35.79 15.29 -3.55
CA VAL A 311 35.42 14.45 -4.70
C VAL A 311 36.24 14.94 -5.89
N SER A 312 37.10 14.08 -6.42
CA SER A 312 37.92 14.40 -7.60
C SER A 312 37.70 13.37 -8.70
N LEU A 313 37.55 13.85 -9.94
CA LEU A 313 37.51 13.01 -11.14
C LEU A 313 38.88 12.41 -11.42
N VAL A 314 38.89 11.15 -11.82
CA VAL A 314 40.09 10.42 -12.23
C VAL A 314 39.93 10.08 -13.71
N ASN A 315 40.94 10.43 -14.52
CA ASN A 315 40.96 10.11 -15.95
C ASN A 315 41.39 8.65 -16.17
N GLU A 316 40.50 7.73 -15.85
CA GLU A 316 40.65 6.29 -16.08
C GLU A 316 39.34 5.72 -16.65
N GLU A 317 39.44 4.63 -17.41
CA GLU A 317 38.27 3.90 -17.87
C GLU A 317 37.57 3.24 -16.67
N GLY A 318 36.28 3.55 -16.52
CA GLY A 318 35.46 3.02 -15.45
C GLY A 318 35.20 1.53 -15.58
N LEU A 319 34.91 0.88 -14.45
CA LEU A 319 34.40 -0.49 -14.45
C LEU A 319 33.06 -0.53 -15.17
N ALA A 320 32.92 -1.47 -16.11
CA ALA A 320 31.67 -1.74 -16.78
C ALA A 320 30.57 -2.01 -15.75
N MET A 321 29.35 -1.54 -16.05
CA MET A 321 28.23 -1.73 -15.15
C MET A 321 27.92 -3.21 -14.99
N SER A 322 27.97 -3.73 -13.76
CA SER A 322 27.53 -5.08 -13.45
C SER A 322 26.00 -5.13 -13.38
N PHE A 323 25.39 -6.10 -14.06
CA PHE A 323 23.95 -6.37 -14.01
C PHE A 323 23.70 -7.70 -13.30
N ASP A 324 22.76 -7.73 -12.35
CA ASP A 324 22.28 -8.98 -11.75
C ASP A 324 21.10 -9.51 -12.57
N LEU A 325 21.40 -10.02 -13.77
CA LEU A 325 20.39 -10.47 -14.73
C LEU A 325 19.62 -11.68 -14.21
N CYS A 326 18.30 -11.51 -14.11
CA CYS A 326 17.36 -12.57 -13.78
C CYS A 326 16.65 -13.03 -15.06
N LYS A 327 16.60 -14.35 -15.29
CA LYS A 327 15.80 -14.96 -16.37
C LYS A 327 14.32 -14.79 -16.09
N ILE A 328 13.50 -14.78 -17.15
CA ILE A 328 12.04 -14.60 -17.03
C ILE A 328 11.39 -15.73 -16.20
N SER A 329 11.85 -16.97 -16.33
CA SER A 329 11.36 -18.11 -15.54
C SER A 329 11.47 -17.91 -14.02
N ASP A 330 12.54 -17.25 -13.59
CA ASP A 330 12.91 -17.15 -12.18
C ASP A 330 12.21 -15.97 -11.49
N LEU A 331 11.51 -15.12 -12.25
CA LEU A 331 10.77 -13.97 -11.74
C LEU A 331 9.65 -14.37 -10.78
N VAL A 332 9.08 -15.57 -10.91
CA VAL A 332 8.04 -16.09 -9.99
C VAL A 332 8.55 -16.08 -8.55
N GLY A 333 9.83 -16.41 -8.33
CA GLY A 333 10.47 -16.40 -7.02
C GLY A 333 10.83 -15.00 -6.50
N ARG A 334 10.80 -13.96 -7.34
CA ARG A 334 11.16 -12.57 -7.00
C ARG A 334 9.94 -11.64 -6.84
N VAL A 335 8.71 -12.12 -7.01
CA VAL A 335 7.47 -11.32 -6.84
C VAL A 335 7.41 -10.64 -5.48
N ASN A 336 7.17 -9.33 -5.46
CA ASN A 336 7.11 -8.49 -4.27
C ASN A 336 8.37 -8.52 -3.38
N LYS A 337 9.52 -9.00 -3.90
CA LYS A 337 10.83 -8.94 -3.24
C LYS A 337 11.62 -7.70 -3.72
N ALA A 338 12.94 -7.74 -3.56
CA ALA A 338 13.83 -6.71 -4.10
C ALA A 338 13.71 -6.61 -5.63
N ASN A 339 13.99 -5.42 -6.15
CA ASN A 339 14.04 -5.19 -7.60
C ASN A 339 15.14 -6.04 -8.24
N CYS A 340 15.00 -6.34 -9.52
CA CYS A 340 15.99 -7.11 -10.28
C CYS A 340 16.26 -6.48 -11.64
N ASP A 341 17.32 -6.96 -12.28
CA ASP A 341 17.66 -6.60 -13.65
C ASP A 341 17.16 -7.71 -14.59
N VAL A 342 16.53 -7.34 -15.70
CA VAL A 342 15.98 -8.28 -16.69
C VAL A 342 16.37 -7.80 -18.08
N ILE A 343 16.77 -8.73 -18.94
CA ILE A 343 17.03 -8.48 -20.35
C ILE A 343 16.11 -9.36 -21.20
N GLY A 344 15.57 -8.81 -22.28
CA GLY A 344 14.69 -9.56 -23.17
C GLY A 344 14.39 -8.81 -24.46
N VAL A 345 13.99 -9.55 -25.49
CA VAL A 345 13.57 -8.98 -26.78
C VAL A 345 12.13 -8.52 -26.67
N VAL A 346 11.83 -7.33 -27.19
CA VAL A 346 10.45 -6.82 -27.30
C VAL A 346 9.74 -7.59 -28.40
N HIS A 347 8.84 -8.48 -28.04
CA HIS A 347 7.99 -9.19 -29.00
C HIS A 347 6.84 -8.32 -29.48
N GLU A 348 6.21 -7.59 -28.57
CA GLU A 348 5.08 -6.71 -28.88
C GLU A 348 5.15 -5.44 -28.05
N ALA A 349 4.95 -4.29 -28.67
CA ALA A 349 4.89 -3.00 -28.00
C ALA A 349 3.51 -2.37 -28.20
N PHE A 350 2.78 -2.14 -27.10
CA PHE A 350 1.49 -1.47 -27.16
C PHE A 350 1.66 0.06 -27.29
N PRO A 351 0.65 0.79 -27.80
CA PRO A 351 0.67 2.24 -27.85
C PRO A 351 0.79 2.89 -26.46
N VAL A 352 1.40 4.07 -26.40
CA VAL A 352 1.46 4.88 -25.17
C VAL A 352 0.05 5.31 -24.79
N SER A 353 -0.31 5.08 -23.54
CA SER A 353 -1.60 5.43 -22.95
C SER A 353 -1.40 6.33 -21.73
N VAL A 354 -2.42 7.10 -21.36
CA VAL A 354 -2.39 7.94 -20.15
C VAL A 354 -3.32 7.33 -19.10
N VAL A 355 -2.82 7.15 -17.89
CA VAL A 355 -3.57 6.58 -16.77
C VAL A 355 -3.56 7.55 -15.60
N LEU A 356 -4.71 7.72 -14.94
CA LEU A 356 -4.81 8.53 -13.74
C LEU A 356 -4.35 7.72 -12.51
N ALA A 357 -3.30 8.19 -11.83
CA ALA A 357 -2.79 7.57 -10.62
C ALA A 357 -3.83 7.64 -9.49
N LYS A 358 -4.27 6.48 -8.97
CA LYS A 358 -5.32 6.41 -7.95
C LYS A 358 -5.04 7.24 -6.70
N ALA A 359 -3.77 7.29 -6.27
CA ALA A 359 -3.37 7.98 -5.03
C ALA A 359 -3.23 9.51 -5.20
N SER A 360 -2.57 9.96 -6.27
CA SER A 360 -2.28 11.38 -6.51
C SER A 360 -3.28 12.08 -7.43
N GLN A 361 -4.16 11.31 -8.09
CA GLN A 361 -5.08 11.77 -9.15
C GLN A 361 -4.37 12.53 -10.27
N ARG A 362 -3.07 12.27 -10.48
CA ARG A 362 -2.29 12.84 -11.58
C ARG A 362 -2.29 11.91 -12.78
N GLU A 363 -2.26 12.49 -13.97
CA GLU A 363 -2.08 11.76 -15.21
C GLU A 363 -0.62 11.29 -15.34
N ILE A 364 -0.43 10.02 -15.63
CA ILE A 364 0.88 9.40 -15.83
C ILE A 364 0.83 8.59 -17.13
N LYS A 365 1.79 8.83 -18.02
CA LYS A 365 1.95 8.05 -19.25
C LYS A 365 2.42 6.62 -18.93
N LYS A 366 1.91 5.66 -19.69
CA LYS A 366 2.08 4.23 -19.51
C LYS A 366 2.20 3.55 -20.87
N ARG A 367 3.22 2.73 -21.06
CA ARG A 367 3.37 1.83 -22.22
C ARG A 367 3.58 0.41 -21.72
N ASP A 368 2.81 -0.52 -22.26
CA ASP A 368 2.97 -1.94 -21.98
C ASP A 368 3.75 -2.59 -23.11
N LEU A 369 4.63 -3.54 -22.77
CA LEU A 369 5.44 -4.32 -23.68
C LEU A 369 5.32 -5.82 -23.31
N ILE A 370 5.50 -6.70 -24.29
CA ILE A 370 5.73 -8.12 -24.10
C ILE A 370 7.20 -8.38 -24.35
N LEU A 371 7.93 -8.76 -23.30
CA LEU A 371 9.32 -9.16 -23.37
C LEU A 371 9.44 -10.67 -23.45
N VAL A 372 10.44 -11.14 -24.19
CA VAL A 372 10.71 -12.56 -24.42
C VAL A 372 12.19 -12.83 -24.22
N ASP A 373 12.49 -13.94 -23.56
CA ASP A 373 13.82 -14.53 -23.49
C ASP A 373 13.73 -16.03 -23.80
N GLN A 374 14.87 -16.74 -23.70
CA GLN A 374 14.95 -18.19 -23.91
C GLN A 374 14.07 -19.02 -22.96
N THR A 375 13.60 -18.43 -21.86
CA THR A 375 12.87 -19.12 -20.79
C THR A 375 11.37 -18.84 -20.78
N GLY A 376 10.90 -17.76 -21.43
CA GLY A 376 9.48 -17.47 -21.52
C GLY A 376 9.17 -16.03 -21.89
N THR A 377 7.94 -15.61 -21.58
CA THR A 377 7.43 -14.28 -21.93
C THR A 377 6.92 -13.54 -20.70
N VAL A 378 7.13 -12.22 -20.60
CA VAL A 378 6.63 -11.42 -19.48
C VAL A 378 6.12 -10.07 -19.94
N ARG A 379 5.05 -9.59 -19.31
CA ARG A 379 4.57 -8.23 -19.56
C ARG A 379 5.37 -7.23 -18.73
N ALA A 380 5.95 -6.23 -19.40
CA ALA A 380 6.64 -5.12 -18.76
C ALA A 380 5.86 -3.81 -18.97
N THR A 381 5.68 -3.04 -17.91
CA THR A 381 5.07 -1.71 -17.97
C THR A 381 6.12 -0.63 -17.76
N LEU A 382 6.29 0.23 -18.76
CA LEU A 382 7.09 1.44 -18.71
C LEU A 382 6.21 2.63 -18.27
N TRP A 383 6.71 3.44 -17.35
CA TRP A 383 5.98 4.58 -16.77
C TRP A 383 6.69 5.91 -17.03
N GLY A 384 5.91 6.99 -17.21
CA GLY A 384 6.43 8.35 -17.40
C GLY A 384 7.25 8.46 -18.69
N ASP A 385 8.37 9.17 -18.63
CA ASP A 385 9.23 9.43 -19.79
C ASP A 385 9.78 8.15 -20.42
N LYS A 386 9.97 7.09 -19.62
CA LYS A 386 10.41 5.77 -20.10
C LYS A 386 9.38 5.14 -21.05
N SER A 387 8.11 5.55 -20.98
CA SER A 387 7.07 5.04 -21.89
C SER A 387 7.20 5.61 -23.31
N GLU A 388 7.90 6.72 -23.49
CA GLU A 388 8.06 7.43 -24.76
C GLU A 388 9.30 7.01 -25.55
N ILE A 389 10.09 6.08 -25.01
CA ILE A 389 11.27 5.54 -25.69
C ILE A 389 10.86 4.96 -27.05
N GLU A 390 11.57 5.38 -28.09
CA GLU A 390 11.41 4.83 -29.44
C GLU A 390 11.92 3.38 -29.44
N LEU A 391 11.08 2.48 -29.96
CA LEU A 391 11.38 1.06 -30.04
C LEU A 391 11.29 0.69 -31.51
N ASP A 392 12.41 0.24 -32.06
CA ASP A 392 12.50 -0.28 -33.42
C ASP A 392 11.81 -1.65 -33.54
N GLU A 393 12.05 -2.37 -34.64
CA GLU A 393 11.44 -3.67 -34.88
C GLU A 393 12.08 -4.76 -33.99
N HIS A 394 11.44 -5.06 -32.87
CA HIS A 394 11.86 -6.06 -31.87
C HIS A 394 13.25 -5.80 -31.23
N PRO A 395 13.51 -4.64 -30.62
CA PRO A 395 14.79 -4.36 -29.98
C PRO A 395 15.02 -5.23 -28.74
N VAL A 396 16.29 -5.39 -28.36
CA VAL A 396 16.66 -5.96 -27.06
C VAL A 396 16.54 -4.86 -26.01
N LEU A 397 15.73 -5.08 -24.98
CA LEU A 397 15.60 -4.17 -23.85
C LEU A 397 16.28 -4.72 -22.61
N LEU A 398 17.15 -3.90 -22.03
CA LEU A 398 17.70 -4.10 -20.70
C LEU A 398 16.97 -3.20 -19.69
N LEU A 399 16.31 -3.85 -18.75
CA LEU A 399 15.53 -3.26 -17.68
C LEU A 399 16.30 -3.41 -16.36
N LYS A 400 16.90 -2.32 -15.86
CA LYS A 400 17.63 -2.30 -14.58
C LYS A 400 16.72 -1.87 -13.43
N ASP A 401 16.89 -2.48 -12.26
CA ASP A 401 16.21 -2.12 -11.01
C ASP A 401 14.69 -2.08 -11.18
N VAL A 402 14.13 -3.09 -11.84
CA VAL A 402 12.70 -3.19 -12.16
C VAL A 402 11.96 -3.98 -11.10
N ARG A 403 10.74 -3.52 -10.81
CA ARG A 403 9.88 -4.15 -9.80
C ARG A 403 9.19 -5.36 -10.39
N VAL A 404 9.37 -6.50 -9.74
CA VAL A 404 8.61 -7.72 -10.02
C VAL A 404 7.34 -7.71 -9.20
N GLY A 405 6.21 -7.58 -9.88
CA GLY A 405 4.88 -7.60 -9.28
C GLY A 405 4.05 -8.75 -9.79
N GLU A 406 2.82 -8.79 -9.31
CA GLU A 406 1.82 -9.73 -9.76
C GLU A 406 0.57 -8.95 -10.17
N PHE A 407 0.06 -9.22 -11.36
CA PHE A 407 -1.22 -8.71 -11.80
C PHE A 407 -2.02 -9.85 -12.41
N ASN A 408 -3.17 -10.13 -11.80
CA ASN A 408 -4.06 -11.19 -12.22
C ASN A 408 -3.41 -12.60 -12.26
N ASN A 409 -2.63 -12.97 -11.25
CA ASN A 409 -1.80 -14.19 -11.16
C ASN A 409 -0.67 -14.28 -12.18
N ALA A 410 -0.55 -13.33 -13.12
CA ALA A 410 0.61 -13.24 -14.00
C ALA A 410 1.69 -12.39 -13.32
N VAL A 411 2.92 -12.87 -13.36
CA VAL A 411 4.07 -12.06 -12.98
C VAL A 411 4.22 -10.95 -14.02
N VAL A 412 4.41 -9.73 -13.53
CA VAL A 412 4.58 -8.55 -14.36
C VAL A 412 5.78 -7.74 -13.90
N LEU A 413 6.45 -7.12 -14.85
CA LEU A 413 7.52 -6.18 -14.59
C LEU A 413 6.96 -4.76 -14.65
N SER A 414 7.40 -3.90 -13.73
CA SER A 414 7.00 -2.50 -13.72
C SER A 414 8.19 -1.62 -13.42
N THR A 415 8.48 -0.65 -14.29
CA THR A 415 9.53 0.33 -14.00
C THR A 415 9.14 1.19 -12.81
N ALA A 416 10.09 1.40 -11.90
CA ALA A 416 10.00 2.38 -10.82
C ALA A 416 10.73 3.67 -11.21
N PHE A 417 10.70 4.68 -10.35
CA PHE A 417 11.45 5.92 -10.55
C PHE A 417 12.95 5.64 -10.78
N GLY A 418 13.54 4.77 -9.96
CA GLY A 418 14.96 4.41 -10.03
C GLY A 418 15.35 3.45 -11.15
N SER A 419 14.39 2.85 -11.88
CA SER A 419 14.73 1.88 -12.92
C SER A 419 15.43 2.55 -14.10
N ALA A 420 16.35 1.87 -14.77
CA ALA A 420 16.91 2.34 -16.04
C ALA A 420 16.44 1.42 -17.18
N VAL A 421 16.24 1.99 -18.35
CA VAL A 421 15.88 1.25 -19.57
C VAL A 421 16.95 1.56 -20.60
N LYS A 422 17.58 0.52 -21.15
CA LYS A 422 18.51 0.64 -22.27
C LYS A 422 18.00 -0.17 -23.44
N VAL A 423 17.99 0.47 -24.60
CA VAL A 423 17.66 -0.14 -25.89
C VAL A 423 18.95 -0.61 -26.55
N ASP A 424 18.96 -1.85 -27.03
CA ASP A 424 20.07 -2.51 -27.73
C ASP A 424 21.44 -2.26 -27.08
N PRO A 425 21.63 -2.69 -25.82
CA PRO A 425 22.90 -2.53 -25.14
C PRO A 425 24.00 -3.38 -25.82
N GLU A 426 25.20 -2.81 -25.93
CA GLU A 426 26.39 -3.50 -26.43
C GLU A 426 26.93 -4.47 -25.36
N MET A 427 26.32 -5.67 -25.27
CA MET A 427 26.73 -6.73 -24.35
C MET A 427 26.47 -8.12 -24.94
N ASP A 428 27.28 -9.10 -24.54
CA ASP A 428 27.24 -10.47 -25.08
C ASP A 428 25.86 -11.12 -24.92
N GLU A 429 25.18 -10.88 -23.81
CA GLU A 429 23.83 -11.40 -23.56
C GLU A 429 22.80 -10.82 -24.52
N ALA A 430 22.96 -9.54 -24.92
CA ALA A 430 22.06 -8.90 -25.87
C ALA A 430 22.24 -9.46 -27.28
N TYR A 431 23.49 -9.64 -27.72
CA TYR A 431 23.81 -10.27 -29.01
C TYR A 431 23.32 -11.72 -29.07
N SER A 432 23.48 -12.46 -27.96
CA SER A 432 22.99 -13.84 -27.84
C SER A 432 21.47 -13.93 -27.93
N LEU A 433 20.74 -13.04 -27.23
CA LEU A 433 19.28 -12.98 -27.28
C LEU A 433 18.74 -12.59 -28.64
N ARG A 434 19.40 -11.64 -29.32
CA ARG A 434 19.05 -11.23 -30.68
C ARG A 434 19.13 -12.42 -31.65
N GLY A 435 20.26 -13.12 -31.65
CA GLY A 435 20.46 -14.29 -32.50
C GLY A 435 19.43 -15.39 -32.22
N TRP A 436 19.18 -15.70 -30.95
CA TRP A 436 18.16 -16.68 -30.56
C TRP A 436 16.75 -16.30 -31.02
N TYR A 437 16.36 -15.03 -30.87
CA TYR A 437 15.02 -14.56 -31.25
C TYR A 437 14.81 -14.60 -32.76
N ASP A 438 15.82 -14.26 -33.56
CA ASP A 438 15.74 -14.33 -35.03
C ASP A 438 15.45 -15.75 -35.55
N GLU A 439 16.01 -16.76 -34.88
CA GLU A 439 15.76 -18.17 -35.18
C GLU A 439 14.35 -18.62 -34.75
N HIS A 440 13.82 -18.10 -33.63
CA HIS A 440 12.63 -18.63 -32.96
C HIS A 440 11.37 -17.75 -33.07
N LYS A 441 11.44 -16.59 -33.74
CA LYS A 441 10.37 -15.57 -33.79
C LYS A 441 8.96 -16.09 -34.14
N GLN A 442 8.84 -17.17 -34.91
CA GLN A 442 7.55 -17.77 -35.30
C GLN A 442 6.99 -18.77 -34.29
N SER A 443 7.82 -19.28 -33.38
CA SER A 443 7.48 -20.36 -32.44
C SER A 443 7.39 -19.90 -30.99
N VAL A 444 7.51 -18.59 -30.72
CA VAL A 444 7.38 -18.05 -29.36
C VAL A 444 5.92 -18.15 -28.93
N VAL A 445 5.61 -19.12 -28.08
CA VAL A 445 4.31 -19.19 -27.39
C VAL A 445 4.32 -18.19 -26.25
N VAL A 446 3.35 -17.25 -26.25
CA VAL A 446 3.18 -16.25 -25.19
C VAL A 446 2.55 -16.90 -23.96
N GLU A 447 3.35 -17.69 -23.24
CA GLU A 447 2.99 -18.17 -21.90
C GLU A 447 3.53 -17.20 -20.85
N ARG A 448 2.62 -16.65 -20.06
CA ARG A 448 2.97 -15.73 -18.97
C ARG A 448 3.29 -16.54 -17.72
N PRO A 449 4.40 -16.27 -17.03
CA PRO A 449 4.69 -16.90 -15.74
C PRO A 449 3.54 -16.62 -14.78
N GLN A 450 2.92 -17.69 -14.28
CA GLN A 450 1.83 -17.60 -13.31
C GLN A 450 2.32 -17.95 -11.92
N ARG A 451 1.91 -17.16 -10.93
CA ARG A 451 2.13 -17.47 -9.52
C ARG A 451 0.95 -18.30 -9.02
N ASN A 452 1.17 -19.59 -8.88
CA ASN A 452 0.19 -20.54 -8.35
C ASN A 452 0.30 -20.64 -6.81
N GLU A 453 0.23 -19.49 -6.12
CA GLU A 453 0.18 -19.49 -4.66
C GLU A 453 -1.27 -19.49 -4.20
N TYR A 454 -1.59 -20.37 -3.25
CA TYR A 454 -2.91 -20.43 -2.66
C TYR A 454 -2.90 -19.62 -1.37
N THR A 455 -3.88 -18.75 -1.24
CA THR A 455 -4.19 -17.99 -0.03
C THR A 455 -5.43 -18.57 0.62
N PHE A 456 -5.58 -18.42 1.94
CA PHE A 456 -6.83 -18.80 2.59
C PHE A 456 -7.94 -17.78 2.31
N ILE A 457 -9.20 -18.22 2.32
CA ILE A 457 -10.34 -17.38 2.01
C ILE A 457 -10.36 -16.13 2.89
N GLU A 458 -10.05 -16.27 4.18
CA GLU A 458 -10.01 -15.16 5.14
C GLU A 458 -8.99 -14.06 4.76
N GLU A 459 -7.85 -14.45 4.20
CA GLU A 459 -6.74 -13.55 3.86
C GLU A 459 -7.00 -12.75 2.57
N ILE A 460 -8.00 -13.14 1.78
CA ILE A 460 -8.29 -12.50 0.49
C ILE A 460 -8.96 -11.14 0.74
N GLN A 461 -8.23 -10.07 0.40
CA GLN A 461 -8.74 -8.70 0.48
C GLN A 461 -9.38 -8.21 -0.83
N SER A 462 -8.85 -8.59 -1.99
CA SER A 462 -9.36 -8.11 -3.29
C SER A 462 -9.43 -9.20 -4.34
N TYR A 463 -8.30 -9.83 -4.67
CA TYR A 463 -8.20 -11.01 -5.53
C TYR A 463 -7.35 -12.05 -4.83
N GLY A 464 -7.73 -13.31 -4.97
CA GLY A 464 -6.94 -14.42 -4.44
C GLY A 464 -7.32 -15.71 -5.14
N THR A 465 -6.46 -16.71 -5.00
CA THR A 465 -6.69 -18.07 -5.46
C THR A 465 -6.64 -18.95 -4.22
N CYS A 466 -7.65 -19.78 -4.00
CA CYS A 466 -7.67 -20.70 -2.87
C CYS A 466 -8.10 -22.10 -3.31
N ALA A 467 -7.67 -23.10 -2.56
CA ALA A 467 -8.26 -24.43 -2.61
C ALA A 467 -9.47 -24.43 -1.68
N ALA A 468 -10.66 -24.69 -2.22
CA ALA A 468 -11.90 -24.69 -1.47
C ALA A 468 -12.81 -25.85 -1.87
N THR A 469 -13.56 -26.36 -0.89
CA THR A 469 -14.56 -27.40 -1.09
C THR A 469 -15.92 -26.78 -1.40
N VAL A 470 -16.60 -27.28 -2.43
CA VAL A 470 -17.99 -26.87 -2.72
C VAL A 470 -18.93 -27.61 -1.77
N LEU A 471 -19.52 -26.88 -0.81
CA LEU A 471 -20.43 -27.44 0.20
C LEU A 471 -21.87 -27.51 -0.29
N PHE A 472 -22.31 -26.50 -1.05
CA PHE A 472 -23.68 -26.39 -1.52
C PHE A 472 -23.75 -25.61 -2.84
N ILE A 473 -24.66 -26.00 -3.72
CA ILE A 473 -24.94 -25.30 -4.97
C ILE A 473 -26.37 -24.79 -4.88
N ARG A 474 -26.55 -23.48 -5.06
CA ARG A 474 -27.88 -22.89 -5.07
C ARG A 474 -28.63 -23.30 -6.33
N GLU A 475 -29.73 -24.04 -6.15
CA GLU A 475 -30.58 -24.49 -7.26
C GLU A 475 -31.54 -23.39 -7.75
N ASP A 476 -31.93 -22.47 -6.87
CA ASP A 476 -32.74 -21.31 -7.26
C ASP A 476 -31.90 -20.30 -8.05
N ASN A 477 -32.40 -19.92 -9.23
CA ASN A 477 -31.78 -18.96 -10.14
C ASN A 477 -30.44 -19.39 -10.78
N LEU A 478 -30.23 -20.71 -11.00
CA LEU A 478 -29.05 -21.21 -11.72
C LEU A 478 -28.80 -20.54 -13.09
N PHE A 479 -29.87 -20.08 -13.73
CA PHE A 479 -29.83 -19.53 -15.07
C PHE A 479 -30.53 -18.17 -15.15
N TYR A 480 -30.17 -17.38 -16.15
CA TYR A 480 -30.94 -16.22 -16.56
C TYR A 480 -31.02 -16.15 -18.09
N ASN A 481 -32.12 -15.58 -18.58
CA ASN A 481 -32.27 -15.29 -19.99
C ASN A 481 -31.46 -14.03 -20.31
N ALA A 482 -30.54 -14.13 -21.26
CA ALA A 482 -29.66 -13.06 -21.71
C ALA A 482 -29.95 -12.68 -23.18
N CYS A 483 -29.56 -11.45 -23.54
CA CYS A 483 -29.73 -10.94 -24.91
C CYS A 483 -28.84 -11.70 -25.92
N ALA A 484 -29.42 -12.09 -27.05
CA ALA A 484 -28.78 -12.88 -28.10
C ALA A 484 -27.63 -12.16 -28.85
N ASN A 485 -27.51 -10.83 -28.75
CA ASN A 485 -26.47 -10.05 -29.46
C ASN A 485 -25.12 -9.99 -28.73
N ASN A 486 -24.76 -11.04 -27.99
CA ASN A 486 -23.55 -11.07 -27.16
C ASN A 486 -23.44 -9.88 -26.15
N CYS A 487 -24.60 -9.33 -25.78
CA CYS A 487 -24.73 -8.18 -24.89
C CYS A 487 -24.72 -8.59 -23.40
N ASN A 488 -25.03 -9.86 -23.13
CA ASN A 488 -25.02 -10.54 -21.82
C ASN A 488 -25.95 -9.91 -20.77
N LYS A 489 -26.72 -8.88 -21.13
CA LYS A 489 -27.70 -8.26 -20.26
C LYS A 489 -28.92 -9.16 -20.12
N LYS A 490 -29.44 -9.31 -18.89
CA LYS A 490 -30.69 -10.01 -18.60
C LYS A 490 -31.84 -9.39 -19.38
N VAL A 491 -32.65 -10.22 -20.02
CA VAL A 491 -33.83 -9.80 -20.79
C VAL A 491 -35.11 -10.06 -20.00
N SER A 492 -36.12 -9.22 -20.23
CA SER A 492 -37.47 -9.38 -19.71
C SER A 492 -38.37 -9.99 -20.77
N LEU A 493 -39.26 -10.90 -20.37
CA LEU A 493 -40.27 -11.45 -21.26
C LEU A 493 -41.43 -10.45 -21.40
N THR A 494 -41.77 -10.10 -22.63
CA THR A 494 -42.91 -9.27 -23.06
C THR A 494 -43.77 -10.07 -24.04
N ASP A 495 -44.97 -9.58 -24.37
CA ASP A 495 -45.89 -10.26 -25.30
C ASP A 495 -45.29 -10.45 -26.71
N GLU A 496 -44.39 -9.54 -27.12
CA GLU A 496 -43.69 -9.56 -28.43
C GLU A 496 -42.35 -10.32 -28.38
N GLY A 497 -42.01 -10.97 -27.26
CA GLY A 497 -40.76 -11.72 -27.07
C GLY A 497 -39.86 -11.18 -25.95
N TYR A 498 -38.56 -11.42 -26.05
CA TYR A 498 -37.56 -11.02 -25.06
C TYR A 498 -37.00 -9.63 -25.32
N TYR A 499 -37.32 -8.68 -24.45
CA TYR A 499 -36.84 -7.30 -24.53
C TYR A 499 -35.51 -7.10 -23.79
N CYS A 500 -34.55 -6.43 -24.44
CA CYS A 500 -33.27 -6.05 -23.87
C CYS A 500 -33.15 -4.53 -23.71
N GLU A 501 -33.10 -4.05 -22.47
CA GLU A 501 -32.92 -2.61 -22.17
C GLU A 501 -31.61 -2.02 -22.70
N ARG A 502 -30.52 -2.80 -22.76
CA ARG A 502 -29.22 -2.30 -23.20
C ARG A 502 -29.14 -2.14 -24.72
N CYS A 503 -29.71 -3.08 -25.47
CA CYS A 503 -29.75 -3.03 -26.93
C CYS A 503 -30.97 -2.29 -27.46
N ASN A 504 -31.95 -2.01 -26.58
CA ASN A 504 -33.26 -1.47 -26.93
C ASN A 504 -33.93 -2.25 -28.07
N GLN A 505 -33.88 -3.58 -27.99
CA GLN A 505 -34.38 -4.49 -29.01
C GLN A 505 -35.18 -5.62 -28.36
N THR A 506 -36.28 -6.00 -29.01
CA THR A 506 -37.07 -7.20 -28.70
C THR A 506 -36.73 -8.31 -29.68
N LYS A 507 -36.53 -9.52 -29.19
CA LYS A 507 -36.25 -10.71 -30.01
C LYS A 507 -37.06 -11.90 -29.54
N GLU A 508 -37.48 -12.75 -30.47
CA GLU A 508 -38.21 -13.99 -30.14
C GLU A 508 -37.35 -14.99 -29.36
N THR A 509 -36.04 -15.03 -29.63
CA THR A 509 -35.09 -15.96 -28.98
C THR A 509 -34.19 -15.27 -27.96
N CYS A 510 -33.85 -15.97 -26.88
CA CYS A 510 -32.85 -15.53 -25.91
C CYS A 510 -31.73 -16.58 -25.73
N SER A 511 -30.56 -16.13 -25.27
CA SER A 511 -29.46 -17.02 -24.88
C SER A 511 -29.57 -17.32 -23.38
N ILE A 512 -29.63 -18.59 -22.99
CA ILE A 512 -29.63 -18.99 -21.58
C ILE A 512 -28.19 -19.00 -21.09
N ARG A 513 -27.94 -18.38 -19.93
CA ARG A 513 -26.61 -18.29 -19.31
C ARG A 513 -26.64 -18.61 -17.83
N TYR A 514 -25.54 -19.13 -17.30
CA TYR A 514 -25.41 -19.39 -15.87
C TYR A 514 -25.29 -18.13 -15.02
N LEU A 515 -25.96 -18.16 -13.87
CA LEU A 515 -25.81 -17.23 -12.75
C LEU A 515 -25.87 -18.03 -11.46
N THR A 516 -24.83 -18.82 -11.20
CA THR A 516 -24.83 -19.77 -10.09
C THR A 516 -24.22 -19.15 -8.84
N THR A 517 -24.83 -19.39 -7.69
CA THR A 517 -24.21 -19.11 -6.38
C THR A 517 -23.75 -20.43 -5.75
N LEU A 518 -22.45 -20.55 -5.51
CA LEU A 518 -21.83 -21.67 -4.82
C LEU A 518 -21.60 -21.30 -3.36
N HIS A 519 -21.81 -22.23 -2.44
CA HIS A 519 -21.32 -22.13 -1.07
C HIS A 519 -20.02 -22.93 -0.99
N VAL A 520 -18.91 -22.23 -0.77
CA VAL A 520 -17.57 -22.82 -0.74
C VAL A 520 -16.93 -22.58 0.60
N ALA A 521 -16.14 -23.54 1.07
CA ALA A 521 -15.42 -23.41 2.32
C ALA A 521 -14.00 -23.95 2.19
N ASP A 522 -13.08 -23.28 2.87
CA ASP A 522 -11.82 -23.87 3.30
C ASP A 522 -11.87 -24.05 4.83
N PHE A 523 -10.74 -24.39 5.45
CA PHE A 523 -10.69 -24.56 6.90
C PHE A 523 -10.74 -23.23 7.68
N THR A 524 -10.58 -22.08 7.01
CA THR A 524 -10.61 -20.75 7.65
C THR A 524 -12.00 -20.15 7.64
N GLN A 525 -12.71 -20.22 6.51
CA GLN A 525 -13.99 -19.55 6.33
C GLN A 525 -14.86 -20.25 5.28
N GLN A 526 -16.18 -20.09 5.42
CA GLN A 526 -17.17 -20.42 4.40
C GLN A 526 -17.77 -19.15 3.79
N VAL A 527 -17.93 -19.12 2.48
CA VAL A 527 -18.43 -17.94 1.73
C VAL A 527 -19.40 -18.34 0.61
N TRP A 528 -20.31 -17.43 0.30
CA TRP A 528 -21.17 -17.53 -0.87
C TRP A 528 -20.53 -16.84 -2.07
N LEU A 529 -20.20 -17.62 -3.09
CA LEU A 529 -19.48 -17.22 -4.29
C LEU A 529 -20.41 -17.15 -5.49
N ASN A 530 -20.51 -15.98 -6.14
CA ASN A 530 -21.26 -15.85 -7.39
C ASN A 530 -20.37 -16.16 -8.59
N VAL A 531 -20.81 -17.06 -9.47
CA VAL A 531 -20.07 -17.55 -10.64
C VAL A 531 -20.91 -17.31 -11.89
N PHE A 532 -20.24 -16.85 -12.95
CA PHE A 532 -20.87 -16.50 -14.22
C PHE A 532 -20.59 -17.55 -15.30
N ASP A 533 -21.38 -17.47 -16.37
CA ASP A 533 -21.41 -18.37 -17.54
C ASP A 533 -20.08 -19.03 -17.92
N ASP A 534 -19.06 -18.25 -18.28
CA ASP A 534 -17.77 -18.77 -18.75
C ASP A 534 -17.13 -19.77 -17.77
N PHE A 535 -17.20 -19.50 -16.47
CA PHE A 535 -16.61 -20.37 -15.44
C PHE A 535 -17.56 -21.49 -15.01
N CYS A 536 -18.87 -21.26 -15.11
CA CYS A 536 -19.86 -22.30 -14.85
C CYS A 536 -19.84 -23.39 -15.91
N THR A 537 -19.60 -23.05 -17.19
CA THR A 537 -19.49 -24.07 -18.26
C THR A 537 -18.31 -25.01 -18.02
N GLU A 538 -17.16 -24.49 -17.56
CA GLU A 538 -16.00 -25.31 -17.15
C GLU A 538 -16.30 -26.15 -15.91
N PHE A 539 -16.98 -25.56 -14.91
CA PHE A 539 -17.33 -26.24 -13.67
C PHE A 539 -18.36 -27.37 -13.85
N PHE A 540 -19.44 -27.10 -14.59
CA PHE A 540 -20.51 -28.07 -14.89
C PHE A 540 -20.17 -28.98 -16.06
N GLY A 541 -19.16 -28.66 -16.88
CA GLY A 541 -18.77 -29.46 -18.05
C GLY A 541 -19.81 -29.50 -19.17
N MET A 542 -20.79 -28.60 -19.17
CA MET A 542 -21.85 -28.48 -20.18
C MET A 542 -22.38 -27.05 -20.27
N THR A 543 -23.13 -26.74 -21.31
CA THR A 543 -23.72 -25.42 -21.51
C THR A 543 -24.94 -25.19 -20.62
N ALA A 544 -25.24 -23.92 -20.33
CA ALA A 544 -26.41 -23.54 -19.55
C ALA A 544 -27.73 -24.03 -20.17
N TYR A 545 -27.80 -24.09 -21.51
CA TYR A 545 -28.93 -24.62 -22.23
C TYR A 545 -29.13 -26.13 -22.00
N GLU A 546 -28.05 -26.91 -22.10
CA GLU A 546 -28.09 -28.37 -21.89
C GLU A 546 -28.48 -28.72 -20.46
N LEU A 547 -27.90 -28.05 -19.46
CA LEU A 547 -28.23 -28.30 -18.05
C LEU A 547 -29.69 -27.89 -17.75
N LYS A 548 -30.18 -26.80 -18.33
CA LYS A 548 -31.58 -26.38 -18.16
C LYS A 548 -32.54 -27.39 -18.79
N LYS A 549 -32.24 -27.85 -20.01
CA LYS A 549 -33.04 -28.87 -20.70
C LYS A 549 -33.08 -30.18 -19.90
N MET A 550 -31.94 -30.62 -19.35
CA MET A 550 -31.88 -31.79 -18.46
C MET A 550 -32.78 -31.62 -17.23
N GLY A 551 -32.84 -30.41 -16.64
CA GLY A 551 -33.72 -30.11 -15.52
C GLY A 551 -35.21 -30.07 -15.86
N GLU A 552 -35.55 -29.60 -17.06
CA GLU A 552 -36.93 -29.57 -17.57
C GLU A 552 -37.44 -30.98 -17.93
N GLU A 553 -36.57 -31.85 -18.44
CA GLU A 553 -36.91 -33.25 -18.74
C GLU A 553 -36.98 -34.12 -17.48
N ASN A 554 -35.97 -34.05 -16.60
CA ASN A 554 -35.87 -34.89 -15.41
C ASN A 554 -35.24 -34.13 -14.22
N ALA A 555 -36.08 -33.52 -13.39
CA ALA A 555 -35.64 -32.78 -12.19
C ALA A 555 -34.75 -33.60 -11.24
N THR A 556 -35.05 -34.90 -11.06
CA THR A 556 -34.25 -35.80 -10.20
C THR A 556 -32.85 -36.05 -10.76
N GLN A 557 -32.71 -36.12 -12.08
CA GLN A 557 -31.42 -36.31 -12.74
C GLN A 557 -30.52 -35.09 -12.54
N LEU A 558 -31.07 -33.89 -12.67
CA LEU A 558 -30.35 -32.64 -12.38
C LEU A 558 -29.88 -32.62 -10.92
N GLN A 559 -30.75 -32.93 -9.96
CA GLN A 559 -30.37 -32.94 -8.54
C GLN A 559 -29.26 -33.95 -8.24
N ASN A 560 -29.34 -35.16 -8.83
CA ASN A 560 -28.29 -36.16 -8.67
C ASN A 560 -26.97 -35.68 -9.29
N TYR A 561 -27.02 -35.03 -10.45
CA TYR A 561 -25.84 -34.44 -11.09
C TYR A 561 -25.19 -33.38 -10.21
N LEU A 562 -25.96 -32.42 -9.69
CA LEU A 562 -25.46 -31.38 -8.79
C LEU A 562 -24.84 -31.98 -7.52
N LYS A 563 -25.46 -33.01 -6.94
CA LYS A 563 -24.90 -33.73 -5.79
C LYS A 563 -23.53 -34.36 -6.08
N THR A 564 -23.27 -34.80 -7.30
CA THR A 564 -21.94 -35.35 -7.66
C THR A 564 -20.83 -34.30 -7.65
N LEU A 565 -21.16 -33.01 -7.72
CA LEU A 565 -20.21 -31.90 -7.70
C LEU A 565 -19.94 -31.38 -6.28
N LEU A 566 -20.81 -31.71 -5.32
CA LEU A 566 -20.65 -31.36 -3.91
C LEU A 566 -19.50 -32.15 -3.26
N TYR A 567 -18.92 -31.57 -2.22
CA TYR A 567 -17.83 -32.13 -1.41
C TYR A 567 -16.57 -32.49 -2.20
N LYS A 568 -16.39 -31.86 -3.36
CA LYS A 568 -15.16 -31.90 -4.14
C LYS A 568 -14.38 -30.62 -3.96
N GLU A 569 -13.06 -30.75 -3.95
CA GLU A 569 -12.14 -29.64 -3.83
C GLU A 569 -11.79 -29.06 -5.20
N TYR A 570 -11.78 -27.74 -5.28
CA TYR A 570 -11.45 -27.00 -6.48
C TYR A 570 -10.45 -25.89 -6.16
N VAL A 571 -9.60 -25.58 -7.14
CA VAL A 571 -8.81 -24.35 -7.14
C VAL A 571 -9.71 -23.24 -7.68
N ILE A 572 -10.11 -22.35 -6.79
CA ILE A 572 -11.04 -21.27 -7.10
C ILE A 572 -10.30 -19.94 -7.05
N ARG A 573 -10.34 -19.22 -8.16
CA ARG A 573 -9.94 -17.82 -8.17
C ARG A 573 -11.13 -16.96 -7.84
N MET A 574 -11.02 -16.13 -6.82
CA MET A 574 -12.12 -15.31 -6.35
C MET A 574 -11.72 -13.85 -6.15
N LYS A 575 -12.72 -12.99 -6.31
CA LYS A 575 -12.63 -11.55 -6.06
C LYS A 575 -13.55 -11.19 -4.91
N ARG A 576 -12.98 -10.54 -3.90
CA ARG A 576 -13.71 -9.88 -2.82
C ARG A 576 -13.96 -8.42 -3.21
N SER A 577 -15.21 -7.99 -3.13
CA SER A 577 -15.58 -6.59 -3.32
C SER A 577 -16.56 -6.15 -2.25
N GLU A 578 -16.32 -4.97 -1.69
CA GLU A 578 -17.23 -4.32 -0.76
C GLU A 578 -18.18 -3.41 -1.55
N GLU A 579 -19.48 -3.67 -1.43
CA GLU A 579 -20.52 -2.87 -2.06
C GLU A 579 -21.45 -2.31 -1.00
N VAL A 580 -21.76 -1.01 -1.08
CA VAL A 580 -22.75 -0.37 -0.22
C VAL A 580 -24.11 -0.59 -0.86
N TYR A 581 -24.92 -1.47 -0.28
CA TYR A 581 -26.28 -1.75 -0.74
C TYR A 581 -27.27 -1.31 0.33
N ASN A 582 -28.22 -0.43 -0.03
CA ASN A 582 -29.18 0.17 0.92
C ASN A 582 -28.53 0.82 2.16
N GLY A 583 -27.32 1.38 2.01
CA GLY A 583 -26.60 2.03 3.11
C GLY A 583 -25.82 1.08 4.03
N GLU A 584 -25.89 -0.24 3.79
CA GLU A 584 -25.09 -1.25 4.49
C GLU A 584 -23.90 -1.68 3.62
N MET A 585 -22.71 -1.80 4.22
CA MET A 585 -21.57 -2.43 3.56
C MET A 585 -21.79 -3.94 3.51
N ARG A 586 -21.83 -4.51 2.31
CA ARG A 586 -21.90 -5.96 2.10
C ARG A 586 -20.68 -6.42 1.31
N VAL A 587 -20.04 -7.46 1.82
CA VAL A 587 -18.98 -8.15 1.09
C VAL A 587 -19.62 -9.06 0.06
N ARG A 588 -19.22 -8.93 -1.19
CA ARG A 588 -19.59 -9.83 -2.28
C ARG A 588 -18.37 -10.57 -2.80
N TRP A 589 -18.53 -11.87 -2.97
CA TRP A 589 -17.53 -12.75 -3.57
C TRP A 589 -17.94 -13.11 -5.00
N ARG A 590 -17.00 -13.01 -5.93
CA ARG A 590 -17.17 -13.40 -7.33
C ARG A 590 -16.11 -14.41 -7.74
N GLY A 591 -16.54 -15.53 -8.32
CA GLY A 591 -15.66 -16.51 -8.94
C GLY A 591 -15.15 -15.99 -10.30
N LEU A 592 -13.86 -16.14 -10.53
CA LEU A 592 -13.14 -15.75 -11.75
C LEU A 592 -12.51 -16.92 -12.48
N SER A 593 -12.43 -18.10 -11.86
CA SER A 593 -12.00 -19.37 -12.45
C SER A 593 -12.25 -20.47 -11.43
N ILE A 594 -12.65 -21.65 -11.89
CA ILE A 594 -12.87 -22.83 -11.04
C ILE A 594 -12.25 -24.02 -11.77
N LYS A 595 -11.17 -24.56 -11.21
CA LYS A 595 -10.46 -25.71 -11.78
C LYS A 595 -10.45 -26.87 -10.79
N LYS A 596 -10.52 -28.10 -11.29
CA LYS A 596 -10.33 -29.28 -10.45
C LYS A 596 -8.89 -29.30 -9.91
N ILE A 597 -8.73 -29.68 -8.65
CA ILE A 597 -7.39 -29.83 -8.06
C ILE A 597 -6.65 -31.00 -8.75
N ASN A 598 -5.41 -30.75 -9.16
CA ASN A 598 -4.48 -31.82 -9.48
C ASN A 598 -3.77 -32.25 -8.19
N TYR A 599 -4.17 -33.40 -7.64
CA TYR A 599 -3.63 -33.90 -6.38
C TYR A 599 -2.13 -34.13 -6.41
N LEU A 600 -1.53 -34.41 -7.57
CA LEU A 600 -0.08 -34.61 -7.68
C LEU A 600 0.67 -33.29 -7.50
N ASP A 601 0.27 -32.24 -8.23
CA ASP A 601 0.87 -30.91 -8.10
C ASP A 601 0.64 -30.33 -6.70
N GLU A 602 -0.54 -30.57 -6.14
CA GLU A 602 -0.90 -30.11 -4.80
C GLU A 602 -0.11 -30.82 -3.71
N SER A 603 0.15 -32.13 -3.86
CA SER A 603 0.99 -32.88 -2.93
C SER A 603 2.42 -32.37 -2.95
N VAL A 604 2.98 -32.08 -4.13
CA VAL A 604 4.32 -31.48 -4.28
C VAL A 604 4.37 -30.10 -3.63
N ARG A 605 3.33 -29.27 -3.82
CA ARG A 605 3.21 -27.97 -3.20
C ARG A 605 3.17 -28.06 -1.67
N MET A 606 2.38 -28.99 -1.13
CA MET A 606 2.27 -29.25 0.31
C MET A 606 3.61 -29.70 0.90
N LEU A 607 4.31 -30.64 0.27
CA LEU A 607 5.64 -31.07 0.70
C LEU A 607 6.62 -29.89 0.75
N ARG A 608 6.62 -29.05 -0.29
CA ARG A 608 7.48 -27.86 -0.35
C ARG A 608 7.17 -26.86 0.77
N LEU A 609 5.90 -26.71 1.15
CA LEU A 609 5.48 -25.88 2.29
C LEU A 609 5.88 -26.49 3.64
N MET A 610 5.90 -27.81 3.74
CA MET A 610 6.40 -28.54 4.92
C MET A 610 7.93 -28.56 5.00
N GLY A 611 8.63 -28.04 3.97
CA GLY A 611 10.09 -27.95 3.91
C GLY A 611 10.78 -29.22 3.40
N TYR A 612 10.06 -30.10 2.70
CA TYR A 612 10.58 -31.31 2.05
C TYR A 612 10.90 -31.09 0.57
#